data_AF-A0A7C4WTL9-F1
#
_entry.id   AF-A0A7C4WTL9-F1
#
_cell.length_a   1.000
_cell.length_b   1.000
_cell.length_c   1.000
_cell.angle_alpha   90.00
_cell.angle_beta   90.00
_cell.angle_gamma   90.00
#
_symmetry.space_group_name_H-M   'P 1'
#
loop_
_entity.id
_entity.type
_entity.pdbx_description
1 polymer ?
#
loop_
_entity_poly.entity_id
_entity_poly.type
_entity_poly.pdbx_seq_one_letter_code
_entity_poly.pdbx_strand_id
1 'polypeptide(L)' 'KVKVIVGGAPLTEEYARQIGADAYGRDAVEGVNICKKWVSKK' A
#
# COMPACT_ATOMS: atom_id res chain seq x y z
N LYS A 1 -3.32 -10.34 -12.20
CA LYS A 1 -2.46 -10.28 -10.98
C LYS A 1 -3.10 -9.31 -9.99
N VAL A 2 -3.25 -9.69 -8.72
CA VAL A 2 -3.84 -8.83 -7.67
C VAL A 2 -2.75 -7.89 -7.13
N LYS A 3 -3.13 -6.67 -6.75
CA LYS A 3 -2.23 -5.75 -6.05
C LYS A 3 -2.41 -5.88 -4.53
N VAL A 4 -1.31 -5.91 -3.80
CA VAL A 4 -1.27 -6.07 -2.34
C VAL A 4 -0.72 -4.80 -1.71
N ILE A 5 -1.50 -4.17 -0.82
CA ILE A 5 -1.06 -3.04 0.01
C ILE A 5 -1.13 -3.47 1.48
N VAL A 6 -0.13 -3.07 2.27
CA VAL A 6 -0.08 -3.32 3.71
C VAL A 6 0.10 -2.02 4.49
N GLY A 7 -0.29 -2.01 5.76
CA GLY A 7 -0.18 -0.84 6.63
C GLY A 7 -0.49 -1.18 8.09
N GLY A 8 -0.55 -0.15 8.94
CA GLY A 8 -0.81 -0.28 10.37
C GLY A 8 0.32 0.28 11.23
N ALA A 9 0.00 0.69 12.46
CA ALA A 9 0.94 1.32 13.38
C ALA A 9 2.28 0.57 13.61
N PRO A 10 2.34 -0.78 13.65
CA PRO A 10 3.61 -1.48 13.84
C PRO A 10 4.41 -1.70 12.55
N LEU A 11 3.87 -1.35 11.37
CA LEU A 11 4.54 -1.59 10.09
C LEU A 11 5.40 -0.40 9.67
N THR A 12 6.45 -0.68 8.91
CA THR A 12 7.25 0.31 8.19
C THR A 12 7.24 0.03 6.69
N GLU A 13 7.64 1.02 5.89
CA GLU A 13 7.74 0.86 4.44
C GLU A 13 8.79 -0.19 4.05
N GLU A 14 9.90 -0.24 4.80
CA GLU A 14 10.99 -1.19 4.58
C GLU A 14 10.50 -2.62 4.76
N TYR A 15 9.72 -2.88 5.82
CA TYR A 15 9.14 -4.19 6.05
C TYR A 15 8.14 -4.57 4.95
N ALA A 16 7.29 -3.63 4.52
CA ALA A 16 6.35 -3.85 3.43
C ALA A 16 7.06 -4.27 2.13
N ARG A 17 8.19 -3.62 1.81
CA ARG A 17 9.04 -4.01 0.68
C ARG A 17 9.69 -5.37 0.87
N GLN A 18 10.18 -5.67 2.07
CA GLN A 18 10.82 -6.96 2.40
C GLN A 18 9.86 -8.14 2.20
N ILE A 19 8.57 -8.00 2.54
CA ILE A 19 7.57 -9.06 2.36
C ILE A 19 6.98 -9.10 0.94
N GLY A 20 7.40 -8.20 0.05
CA GLY A 20 6.94 -8.17 -1.35
C GLY A 20 5.56 -7.54 -1.56
N ALA A 21 5.13 -6.62 -0.68
CA ALA A 21 3.92 -5.84 -0.93
C ALA A 21 4.14 -4.86 -2.10
N ASP A 22 3.09 -4.60 -2.88
CA ASP A 22 3.12 -3.64 -3.99
C ASP A 22 3.05 -2.18 -3.49
N ALA A 23 2.58 -1.96 -2.25
CA ALA A 23 2.57 -0.66 -1.60
C ALA A 23 2.50 -0.75 -0.06
N TYR A 24 2.86 0.35 0.58
CA TYR A 24 2.67 0.62 2.00
C TYR A 24 1.77 1.84 2.17
N GLY A 25 0.78 1.76 3.06
CA GLY A 25 -0.04 2.91 3.48
C GLY A 25 0.26 3.26 4.93
N ARG A 26 0.90 4.41 5.18
CA ARG A 26 1.22 4.88 6.53
C ARG A 26 -0.04 5.14 7.36
N ASP A 27 -1.11 5.57 6.70
CA ASP A 27 -2.41 5.82 7.30
C ASP A 27 -3.54 5.46 6.32
N ALA A 28 -4.78 5.52 6.80
CA ALA A 28 -5.96 5.19 6.01
C ALA A 28 -6.15 6.10 4.78
N VAL A 29 -5.80 7.38 4.91
CA VAL A 29 -5.98 8.37 3.83
C VAL A 29 -4.99 8.09 2.69
N GLU A 30 -3.74 7.81 3.02
CA GLU A 30 -2.72 7.41 2.06
C GLU A 30 -3.10 6.08 1.37
N GLY A 31 -3.56 5.09 2.13
CA GLY A 31 -4.02 3.81 1.58
C GLY A 31 -5.15 3.99 0.55
N VAL A 32 -6.16 4.81 0.87
CA VAL A 32 -7.24 5.15 -0.07
C VAL A 32 -6.69 5.85 -1.32
N ASN A 33 -5.76 6.79 -1.17
CA ASN A 33 -5.15 7.49 -2.30
C ASN A 33 -4.34 6.55 -3.21
N ILE A 34 -3.65 5.55 -2.66
CA ILE A 34 -2.94 4.52 -3.42
C ILE A 34 -3.94 3.67 -4.20
N CYS A 35 -5.00 3.18 -3.54
CA CYS A 35 -6.06 2.42 -4.20
C CYS A 35 -6.72 3.19 -5.34
N LYS A 36 -7.02 4.49 -5.14
CA LYS A 36 -7.52 5.38 -6.20
C LYS A 36 -6.55 5.44 -7.38
N LYS A 37 -5.25 5.65 -7.14
CA LYS A 37 -4.24 5.66 -8.22
C LYS A 37 -4.17 4.32 -8.97
N TRP A 38 -4.42 3.20 -8.30
CA TRP A 38 -4.40 1.89 -8.93
C TRP A 38 -5.58 1.64 -9.86
N VAL A 39 -6.77 2.13 -9.49
CA VAL A 39 -7.99 1.95 -10.29
C VAL A 39 -8.19 3.05 -11.34
N SER A 40 -7.64 4.25 -11.13
CA SER A 40 -7.79 5.38 -12.04
C SER A 40 -6.86 5.35 -13.26
N LYS A 41 -5.89 4.42 -13.32
CA LYS A 41 -5.12 4.20 -14.54
C LYS A 41 -5.98 3.40 -15.54
N LYS A 42 -6.55 4.10 -16.53
CA LYS A 42 -6.93 3.50 -17.81
C LYS A 42 -5.68 3.17 -18.62
#